data_AF-A0A9P3BK47-F1
#
_entry.id   AF-A0A9P3BK47-F1
#
_cell.length_a   1.000
_cell.length_b   1.000
_cell.length_c   1.000
_cell.angle_alpha   90.00
_cell.angle_beta   90.00
_cell.angle_gamma   90.00
#
_symmetry.space_group_name_H-M   'P 1'
#
loop_
_entity.id
_entity.type
_entity.pdbx_description
1 polymer ?
#
loop_
_entity_poly.entity_id
_entity_poly.type
_entity_poly.pdbx_seq_one_letter_code
_entity_poly.pdbx_strand_id
1 'polypeptide(L)'
;MDYVFINVKKPRDALERAKEREFRSHVTRQQWKRSALRKKAILATEENGARDQVDTDSSSSDLNTISISPAIGGLRVDPFQSYPIPSRPWTAKLVDHYLVHMAVDIPELDQPGNRGLLRTSWFPLVMTEPVLFWVVMLLAASHHASHQRLEDRRPEDIDDALIGAIAKMASYEAMFGSFENYNVHMQGLVRAISLRGGLATLGLNGLLYRIVVWIDRNAAFLHGSGTYYFPGATFVPDGSLPDPNPGHFLGGS
;
A
#
# COMPACT_ATOMS: atom_id res chain seq x y z
N MET A 1 6.29 -4.30 30.88
CA MET A 1 5.81 -4.06 32.26
C MET A 1 5.15 -5.35 32.69
N ASP A 2 5.82 -6.09 33.56
CA ASP A 2 5.39 -7.42 34.00
C ASP A 2 4.38 -7.31 35.13
N TYR A 3 3.28 -8.06 35.02
CA TYR A 3 2.27 -8.15 36.07
C TYR A 3 2.62 -9.30 37.01
N VAL A 4 2.87 -8.95 38.27
CA VAL A 4 3.04 -9.91 39.37
C VAL A 4 1.76 -9.95 40.18
N PHE A 5 1.13 -11.12 40.27
CA PHE A 5 -0.02 -11.33 41.14
C PHE A 5 0.43 -11.46 42.59
N ILE A 6 -0.11 -10.61 43.47
CA ILE A 6 0.19 -10.63 44.91
C ILE A 6 -1.04 -11.16 45.63
N ASN A 7 -0.87 -12.30 46.31
CA ASN A 7 -1.92 -12.90 47.12
C ASN A 7 -1.96 -12.23 48.49
N VAL A 8 -2.98 -11.40 48.73
CA VAL A 8 -3.20 -10.72 50.01
C VAL A 8 -4.21 -11.52 50.82
N LYS A 9 -3.76 -12.19 51.89
CA LYS A 9 -4.62 -13.01 52.76
C LYS A 9 -5.33 -12.21 53.86
N LYS A 10 -4.85 -11.00 54.19
CA LYS A 10 -5.46 -10.12 55.21
C LYS A 10 -5.46 -8.66 54.75
N PRO A 11 -6.56 -7.90 54.98
CA PRO A 11 -6.72 -6.56 54.43
C PRO A 11 -5.76 -5.50 54.99
N ARG A 12 -5.08 -5.76 56.12
CA ARG A 12 -4.11 -4.82 56.71
C ARG A 12 -2.75 -4.82 56.01
N ASP A 13 -2.36 -5.93 55.39
CA ASP A 13 -1.05 -6.09 54.73
C ASP A 13 -0.94 -5.26 53.43
N ALA A 14 -2.09 -4.95 52.81
CA ALA A 14 -2.15 -4.08 51.63
C ALA A 14 -1.82 -2.61 51.97
N LEU A 15 -2.16 -2.15 53.18
CA LEU A 15 -1.96 -0.76 53.60
C LEU A 15 -0.50 -0.47 53.97
N GLU A 16 0.23 -1.45 54.49
CA GLU A 16 1.65 -1.27 54.86
C GLU A 16 2.54 -1.12 53.62
N ARG A 17 2.24 -1.85 52.54
CA ARG A 17 3.00 -1.75 51.27
C ARG A 17 2.67 -0.53 50.42
N ALA A 18 1.50 0.09 50.61
CA ALA A 18 1.16 1.36 49.95
C ALA A 18 2.04 2.52 50.46
N LYS A 19 2.57 2.41 51.68
CA LYS A 19 3.48 3.41 52.28
C LYS A 19 4.91 3.33 51.75
N GLU A 20 5.31 2.26 51.07
CA GLU A 20 6.70 2.05 50.62
C GLU A 20 7.01 2.57 49.20
N ARG A 21 6.06 3.19 48.49
CA ARG A 21 6.31 3.73 47.13
C ARG A 21 6.26 5.25 47.08
N GLU A 22 7.16 5.90 47.81
CA GLU A 22 7.51 7.29 47.57
C GLU A 22 8.90 7.41 46.94
N PHE A 23 9.04 7.02 45.67
CA PHE A 23 10.16 7.49 44.84
C PHE A 23 9.72 7.76 43.39
N ARG A 24 9.57 9.07 43.12
CA ARG A 24 9.83 9.80 41.86
C ARG A 24 8.98 9.51 40.60
N SER A 25 8.16 10.51 40.26
CA SER A 25 8.07 11.03 38.89
C SER A 25 7.93 12.56 38.92
N HIS A 26 9.07 13.24 39.08
CA HIS A 26 9.17 14.70 39.17
C HIS A 26 9.42 15.32 37.79
N VAL A 27 8.42 15.29 36.88
CA VAL A 27 8.49 16.04 35.60
C VAL A 27 7.17 16.74 35.21
N THR A 28 6.04 16.47 35.86
CA THR A 28 4.74 16.99 35.38
C THR A 28 4.44 18.45 35.79
N ARG A 29 5.15 19.01 36.78
CA ARG A 29 4.81 20.35 37.32
C ARG A 29 5.40 21.53 36.53
N GLN A 30 6.48 21.33 35.77
CA GLN A 30 7.13 22.43 35.04
C GLN A 30 6.46 22.76 33.69
N GLN A 31 5.86 21.76 33.03
CA GLN A 31 5.22 21.95 31.72
C GLN A 31 3.93 22.78 31.80
N TRP A 32 3.16 22.64 32.88
CA TRP A 32 1.94 23.42 33.10
C TRP A 32 2.25 24.91 33.36
N LYS A 33 3.31 25.21 34.12
CA LYS A 33 3.77 26.60 34.32
C LYS A 33 4.25 27.25 33.02
N ARG A 34 4.97 26.52 32.15
CA ARG A 34 5.38 27.04 30.83
C ARG A 34 4.21 27.29 29.88
N SER A 35 3.18 26.42 29.90
CA SER A 35 1.99 26.59 29.05
C SER A 35 1.12 27.77 29.49
N ALA A 36 0.97 27.99 30.80
CA ALA A 36 0.24 29.15 31.33
C ALA A 36 0.93 30.49 30.99
N LEU A 37 2.27 30.53 31.05
CA LEU A 37 3.05 31.71 30.65
C LEU A 37 2.94 31.99 29.15
N ARG A 38 2.97 30.95 28.31
CA ARG A 38 2.79 31.08 26.85
C ARG A 38 1.38 31.61 26.51
N LYS A 39 0.34 31.12 27.20
CA LYS A 39 -1.04 31.61 27.02
C LYS A 39 -1.17 33.09 27.42
N LYS A 40 -0.50 33.51 28.49
CA LYS A 40 -0.50 34.91 28.95
C LYS A 40 0.25 35.85 27.99
N ALA A 41 1.32 35.37 27.35
CA ALA A 41 2.06 36.13 26.34
C ALA A 41 1.27 36.30 25.03
N ILE A 42 0.52 35.27 24.60
CA ILE A 42 -0.34 35.33 23.41
C ILE A 42 -1.48 36.34 23.64
N LEU A 43 -2.15 36.28 24.80
CA LEU A 43 -3.20 37.25 25.16
C LEU A 43 -2.68 38.70 25.27
N ALA A 44 -1.45 38.91 25.74
CA ALA A 44 -0.84 40.24 25.79
C ALA A 44 -0.40 40.78 24.42
N THR A 45 -0.29 39.93 23.40
CA THR A 45 0.07 40.33 22.03
C THR A 45 -1.17 40.78 21.25
N GLU A 46 -2.37 40.31 21.62
CA GLU A 46 -3.63 40.67 20.95
C GLU A 46 -4.20 42.04 21.38
N GLU A 47 -3.74 42.64 22.50
CA GLU A 47 -4.24 43.95 22.96
C GLU A 47 -3.58 45.18 22.28
N ASN A 48 -2.49 45.01 21.52
CA ASN A 48 -1.71 46.13 20.96
C ASN A 48 -1.80 46.31 19.43
N GLY A 49 -2.78 45.69 18.76
CA GLY A 49 -2.90 45.72 17.30
C GLY A 49 -4.24 46.23 16.78
N ALA A 50 -4.65 47.44 17.15
CA ALA A 50 -5.85 48.09 16.61
C ALA A 50 -5.51 49.44 15.97
N ARG A 51 -5.50 49.48 14.62
CA ARG A 51 -5.87 50.63 13.73
C ARG A 51 -5.43 50.33 12.28
N ASP A 52 -6.37 49.95 11.40
CA ASP A 52 -6.96 50.82 10.36
C ASP A 52 -7.84 50.05 9.34
N GLN A 53 -9.01 50.66 9.06
CA GLN A 53 -9.86 50.66 7.84
C GLN A 53 -10.16 49.34 7.10
N VAL A 54 -11.36 48.78 7.20
CA VAL A 54 -12.58 49.03 6.37
C VAL A 54 -12.35 48.86 4.86
N ASP A 55 -12.71 47.69 4.33
CA ASP A 55 -13.55 47.62 3.14
C ASP A 55 -14.37 46.34 3.13
N THR A 56 -15.62 46.49 2.69
CA THR A 56 -16.69 45.51 2.73
C THR A 56 -16.75 44.84 1.38
N ASP A 57 -16.51 43.54 1.30
CA ASP A 57 -17.17 42.72 0.29
C ASP A 57 -17.33 41.28 0.76
N SER A 58 -18.59 40.90 0.83
CA SER A 58 -19.12 39.62 1.24
C SER A 58 -18.91 38.56 0.16
N SER A 59 -18.10 37.54 0.46
CA SER A 59 -18.33 36.18 -0.04
C SER A 59 -17.94 35.19 1.06
N SER A 60 -18.85 34.26 1.31
CA SER A 60 -18.86 33.31 2.41
C SER A 60 -17.57 32.50 2.55
N SER A 61 -16.78 32.79 3.58
CA SER A 61 -15.73 31.89 4.04
C SER A 61 -16.38 30.67 4.66
N ASP A 62 -16.32 29.56 3.93
CA ASP A 62 -16.70 28.23 4.39
C ASP A 62 -16.16 28.00 5.81
N LEU A 63 -17.07 27.87 6.77
CA LEU A 63 -16.74 27.30 8.06
C LEU A 63 -16.26 25.88 7.79
N ASN A 64 -14.94 25.73 7.81
CA ASN A 64 -14.24 24.46 7.75
C ASN A 64 -14.75 23.61 8.93
N THR A 65 -15.83 22.89 8.66
CA THR A 65 -16.52 22.07 9.64
C THR A 65 -15.52 20.99 9.96
N ILE A 66 -14.99 21.01 11.18
CA ILE A 66 -14.10 19.96 11.69
C ILE A 66 -14.92 18.68 11.71
N SER A 67 -14.92 17.96 10.59
CA SER A 67 -15.56 16.67 10.46
C SER A 67 -14.65 15.68 11.17
N ILE A 68 -14.95 15.43 12.45
CA ILE A 68 -14.37 14.30 13.18
C ILE A 68 -14.86 13.04 12.46
N SER A 69 -13.99 12.44 11.64
CA SER A 69 -14.29 11.19 10.93
C SER A 69 -14.81 10.16 11.93
N PRO A 70 -16.02 9.59 11.74
CA PRO A 70 -16.61 8.66 12.68
C PRO A 70 -15.98 7.28 12.48
N ALA A 71 -14.76 7.12 12.99
CA ALA A 71 -14.09 5.84 13.17
C ALA A 71 -13.43 5.81 14.56
N ILE A 72 -14.17 6.27 15.57
CA ILE A 72 -13.78 6.18 16.97
C ILE A 72 -14.10 4.76 17.45
N GLY A 73 -13.09 3.90 17.39
CA GLY A 73 -13.16 2.54 17.91
C GLY A 73 -11.99 1.67 17.43
N GLY A 74 -10.85 1.75 18.12
CA GLY A 74 -9.78 0.73 18.01
C GLY A 74 -8.39 1.18 17.56
N LEU A 75 -7.95 2.43 17.81
CA LEU A 75 -6.62 2.93 17.39
C LEU A 75 -6.39 2.96 15.85
N ARG A 76 -7.45 2.88 15.03
CA ARG A 76 -7.33 2.68 13.57
C ARG A 76 -6.88 3.91 12.78
N VAL A 77 -7.18 5.11 13.28
CA VAL A 77 -6.82 6.38 12.65
C VAL A 77 -6.26 7.27 13.74
N ASP A 78 -5.04 7.77 13.56
CA ASP A 78 -4.47 8.76 14.47
C ASP A 78 -5.31 10.06 14.40
N PRO A 79 -6.07 10.41 15.47
CA PRO A 79 -6.95 11.58 15.46
C PRO A 79 -6.18 12.89 15.38
N PHE A 80 -4.86 12.87 15.61
CA PHE A 80 -3.99 14.05 15.51
C PHE A 80 -3.26 14.14 14.16
N GLN A 81 -3.43 13.14 13.27
CA GLN A 81 -2.74 13.06 11.97
C GLN A 81 -1.23 13.33 12.08
N SER A 82 -0.60 12.84 13.14
CA SER A 82 0.83 12.99 13.43
C SER A 82 1.66 12.01 12.61
N TYR A 83 1.48 12.06 11.29
CA TYR A 83 2.28 11.27 10.36
C TYR A 83 3.67 11.90 10.20
N PRO A 84 4.69 11.11 9.84
CA PRO A 84 6.05 11.62 9.55
C PRO A 84 6.10 12.61 8.37
N ILE A 85 5.00 12.75 7.65
CA ILE A 85 4.83 13.59 6.46
C ILE A 85 3.61 14.49 6.63
N PRO A 86 3.51 15.61 5.89
CA PRO A 86 2.29 16.39 5.84
C PRO A 86 1.09 15.51 5.46
N SER A 87 0.09 15.47 6.34
CA SER A 87 -1.15 14.70 6.16
C SER A 87 -1.85 15.09 4.85
N ARG A 88 -2.30 14.09 4.09
CA ARG A 88 -3.10 14.24 2.87
C ARG A 88 -4.43 13.48 3.05
N PRO A 89 -5.48 13.80 2.27
CA PRO A 89 -6.79 13.15 2.40
C PRO A 89 -6.76 11.62 2.29
N TRP A 90 -5.80 11.07 1.53
CA TRP A 90 -5.65 9.63 1.33
C TRP A 90 -4.73 8.96 2.37
N THR A 91 -3.97 9.71 3.17
CA THR A 91 -2.93 9.15 4.06
C THR A 91 -3.53 8.21 5.10
N ALA A 92 -4.58 8.66 5.81
CA ALA A 92 -5.25 7.85 6.83
C ALA A 92 -5.84 6.56 6.25
N LYS A 93 -6.39 6.62 5.02
CA LYS A 93 -6.95 5.46 4.34
C LYS A 93 -5.87 4.42 4.02
N LEU A 94 -4.71 4.85 3.52
CA LEU A 94 -3.60 3.93 3.22
C LEU A 94 -2.97 3.34 4.49
N VAL A 95 -2.88 4.12 5.57
CA VAL A 95 -2.41 3.64 6.88
C VAL A 95 -3.35 2.56 7.44
N ASP A 96 -4.66 2.80 7.46
CA ASP A 96 -5.63 1.80 7.91
C ASP A 96 -5.54 0.55 7.02
N HIS A 97 -5.46 0.72 5.69
CA HIS A 97 -5.30 -0.40 4.76
C HIS A 97 -4.06 -1.23 5.05
N TYR A 98 -2.91 -0.59 5.27
CA TYR A 98 -1.68 -1.28 5.63
C TYR A 98 -1.83 -2.09 6.93
N LEU A 99 -2.34 -1.45 7.99
CA LEU A 99 -2.44 -2.08 9.31
C LEU A 99 -3.43 -3.26 9.33
N VAL A 100 -4.53 -3.14 8.58
CA VAL A 100 -5.58 -4.16 8.53
C VAL A 100 -5.19 -5.30 7.60
N HIS A 101 -4.77 -4.99 6.37
CA HIS A 101 -4.63 -5.99 5.30
C HIS A 101 -3.20 -6.46 5.06
N MET A 102 -2.17 -5.73 5.52
CA MET A 102 -0.77 -6.08 5.23
C MET A 102 0.06 -6.40 6.48
N ALA A 103 -0.16 -5.72 7.60
CA ALA A 103 0.57 -5.91 8.84
C ALA A 103 0.09 -7.16 9.63
N VAL A 104 -0.09 -8.29 8.95
CA VAL A 104 -0.62 -9.55 9.51
C VAL A 104 0.34 -10.21 10.49
N ASP A 105 -0.17 -11.11 11.33
CA ASP A 105 0.67 -11.91 12.22
C ASP A 105 1.44 -12.95 11.37
N ILE A 106 2.77 -12.97 11.47
CA ILE A 106 3.63 -13.88 10.71
C ILE A 106 4.40 -14.73 11.72
N PRO A 107 4.03 -16.02 11.91
CA PRO A 107 4.60 -16.86 12.97
C PRO A 107 6.14 -16.93 12.98
N GLU A 108 6.76 -16.91 11.80
CA GLU A 108 8.22 -16.96 11.63
C GLU A 108 8.91 -15.67 12.12
N LEU A 109 8.23 -14.53 12.02
CA LEU A 109 8.73 -13.21 12.45
C LEU A 109 8.37 -12.91 13.91
N ASP A 110 7.14 -13.24 14.29
CA ASP A 110 6.53 -12.95 15.58
C ASP A 110 7.13 -13.81 16.72
N GLN A 111 7.67 -14.98 16.39
CA GLN A 111 8.14 -15.99 17.35
C GLN A 111 7.01 -16.49 18.29
N PRO A 112 7.19 -17.63 18.96
CA PRO A 112 6.17 -18.14 19.88
C PRO A 112 5.85 -17.13 21.00
N GLY A 113 4.62 -16.60 21.00
CA GLY A 113 4.11 -15.73 22.05
C GLY A 113 4.08 -14.22 21.75
N ASN A 114 4.69 -13.73 20.66
CA ASN A 114 4.69 -12.28 20.36
C ASN A 114 3.93 -11.95 19.07
N ARG A 115 2.60 -12.00 19.10
CA ARG A 115 1.77 -11.76 17.91
C ARG A 115 1.75 -10.28 17.51
N GLY A 116 1.72 -10.02 16.21
CA GLY A 116 1.43 -8.70 15.66
C GLY A 116 2.58 -7.70 15.84
N LEU A 117 3.83 -8.17 15.75
CA LEU A 117 5.01 -7.29 15.84
C LEU A 117 5.02 -6.25 14.72
N LEU A 118 4.43 -6.57 13.56
CA LEU A 118 4.27 -5.61 12.46
C LEU A 118 3.46 -4.38 12.87
N ARG A 119 2.44 -4.55 13.72
CA ARG A 119 1.58 -3.45 14.20
C ARG A 119 2.16 -2.77 15.43
N THR A 120 2.79 -3.53 16.33
CA THR A 120 3.17 -3.05 17.68
C THR A 120 4.61 -2.56 17.80
N SER A 121 5.50 -2.98 16.91
CA SER A 121 6.93 -2.62 16.95
C SER A 121 7.42 -2.01 15.64
N TRP A 122 7.13 -2.67 14.51
CA TRP A 122 7.55 -2.21 13.19
C TRP A 122 6.84 -0.92 12.75
N PHE A 123 5.51 -0.86 12.80
CA PHE A 123 4.80 0.34 12.37
C PHE A 123 5.16 1.61 13.19
N PRO A 124 5.40 1.53 14.52
CA PRO A 124 6.00 2.63 15.26
C PRO A 124 7.35 3.13 14.69
N LEU A 125 8.23 2.24 14.22
CA LEU A 125 9.47 2.64 13.52
C LEU A 125 9.16 3.32 12.18
N VAL A 126 8.17 2.82 11.42
CA VAL A 126 7.69 3.48 10.20
C VAL A 126 7.22 4.91 10.49
N MET A 127 6.65 5.15 11.68
CA MET A 127 6.20 6.46 12.15
C MET A 127 7.34 7.37 12.67
N THR A 128 8.61 6.95 12.66
CA THR A 128 9.74 7.84 12.99
C THR A 128 10.45 8.40 11.77
N GLU A 129 10.36 7.72 10.61
CA GLU A 129 11.17 8.05 9.42
C GLU A 129 10.31 8.35 8.18
N PRO A 130 10.36 9.57 7.61
CA PRO A 130 9.54 9.95 6.46
C PRO A 130 9.73 9.08 5.22
N VAL A 131 10.96 8.66 4.93
CA VAL A 131 11.27 7.84 3.75
C VAL A 131 10.68 6.44 3.89
N LEU A 132 10.85 5.82 5.07
CA LEU A 132 10.28 4.52 5.36
C LEU A 132 8.75 4.57 5.31
N PHE A 133 8.15 5.64 5.86
CA PHE A 133 6.71 5.88 5.76
C PHE A 133 6.23 5.93 4.31
N TRP A 134 6.90 6.67 3.43
CA TRP A 134 6.54 6.73 2.00
C TRP A 134 6.59 5.38 1.30
N VAL A 135 7.61 4.57 1.56
CA VAL A 135 7.73 3.22 0.97
C VAL A 135 6.58 2.32 1.44
N VAL A 136 6.26 2.37 2.73
CA VAL A 136 5.12 1.61 3.29
C VAL A 136 3.79 2.10 2.71
N MET A 137 3.60 3.41 2.53
CA MET A 137 2.41 3.96 1.88
C MET A 137 2.31 3.57 0.40
N LEU A 138 3.43 3.54 -0.34
CA LEU A 138 3.45 3.08 -1.73
C LEU A 138 3.06 1.61 -1.83
N LEU A 139 3.61 0.78 -0.95
CA LEU A 139 3.28 -0.64 -0.87
C LEU A 139 1.79 -0.84 -0.55
N ALA A 140 1.27 -0.09 0.44
CA ALA A 140 -0.14 -0.11 0.81
C ALA A 140 -1.05 0.35 -0.33
N ALA A 141 -0.69 1.42 -1.04
CA ALA A 141 -1.43 1.90 -2.20
C ALA A 141 -1.47 0.87 -3.33
N SER A 142 -0.33 0.24 -3.62
CA SER A 142 -0.23 -0.82 -4.63
C SER A 142 -1.11 -2.02 -4.27
N HIS A 143 -1.05 -2.48 -3.02
CA HIS A 143 -1.88 -3.58 -2.52
C HIS A 143 -3.37 -3.22 -2.57
N HIS A 144 -3.74 -2.01 -2.12
CA HIS A 144 -5.11 -1.52 -2.16
C HIS A 144 -5.66 -1.43 -3.58
N ALA A 145 -4.91 -0.85 -4.51
CA ALA A 145 -5.34 -0.75 -5.91
C ALA A 145 -5.50 -2.13 -6.57
N SER A 146 -4.61 -3.08 -6.24
CA SER A 146 -4.69 -4.45 -6.73
C SER A 146 -5.92 -5.18 -6.17
N HIS A 147 -6.20 -5.03 -4.87
CA HIS A 147 -7.36 -5.63 -4.22
C HIS A 147 -8.68 -5.08 -4.78
N GLN A 148 -8.80 -3.75 -4.88
CA GLN A 148 -9.98 -3.11 -5.46
C GLN A 148 -10.21 -3.57 -6.91
N ARG A 149 -9.14 -3.67 -7.69
CA ARG A 149 -9.24 -4.16 -9.07
C ARG A 149 -9.71 -5.61 -9.15
N LEU A 150 -9.46 -6.44 -8.14
CA LEU A 150 -9.96 -7.81 -8.10
C LEU A 150 -11.42 -7.88 -7.66
N GLU A 151 -11.83 -7.06 -6.71
CA GLU A 151 -13.22 -7.02 -6.22
C GLU A 151 -14.20 -6.43 -7.25
N ASP A 152 -13.78 -5.40 -7.98
CA ASP A 152 -14.62 -4.77 -9.01
C ASP A 152 -14.66 -5.56 -10.33
N ARG A 153 -13.83 -6.60 -10.48
CA ARG A 153 -13.72 -7.35 -11.72
C ARG A 153 -14.77 -8.44 -11.81
N ARG A 154 -15.66 -8.34 -12.79
CA ARG A 154 -16.44 -9.51 -13.20
C ARG A 154 -15.56 -10.43 -14.04
N PRO A 155 -15.80 -11.75 -14.05
CA PRO A 155 -15.04 -12.69 -14.88
C PRO A 155 -15.01 -12.31 -16.37
N GLU A 156 -16.03 -11.61 -16.86
CA GLU A 156 -16.12 -11.05 -18.20
C GLU A 156 -15.25 -9.80 -18.48
N ASP A 157 -14.69 -9.13 -17.47
CA ASP A 157 -13.94 -7.86 -17.61
C ASP A 157 -12.42 -8.10 -17.85
N ILE A 158 -12.06 -9.08 -18.68
CA ILE A 158 -10.67 -9.25 -19.12
C ILE A 158 -10.35 -8.16 -20.15
N ASP A 159 -9.53 -7.21 -19.73
CA ASP A 159 -9.15 -6.05 -20.54
C ASP A 159 -7.78 -6.27 -21.22
N ASP A 160 -7.52 -5.47 -22.25
CA ASP A 160 -6.25 -5.47 -22.97
C ASP A 160 -5.05 -5.23 -22.03
N ALA A 161 -5.25 -4.44 -20.97
CA ALA A 161 -4.21 -4.12 -20.01
C ALA A 161 -3.76 -5.36 -19.21
N LEU A 162 -4.68 -6.20 -18.74
CA LEU A 162 -4.33 -7.44 -18.06
C LEU A 162 -3.63 -8.41 -19.01
N ILE A 163 -4.17 -8.61 -20.21
CA ILE A 163 -3.58 -9.52 -21.22
C ILE A 163 -2.16 -9.04 -21.56
N GLY A 164 -1.99 -7.73 -21.77
CA GLY A 164 -0.67 -7.12 -22.00
C GLY A 164 0.28 -7.31 -20.84
N ALA A 165 -0.18 -7.17 -19.59
CA ALA A 165 0.64 -7.40 -18.40
C ALA A 165 1.12 -8.86 -18.30
N ILE A 166 0.21 -9.83 -18.46
CA ILE A 166 0.58 -11.26 -18.43
C ILE A 166 1.56 -11.57 -19.57
N ALA A 167 1.31 -11.06 -20.78
CA ALA A 167 2.20 -11.25 -21.92
C ALA A 167 3.59 -10.66 -21.65
N LYS A 168 3.67 -9.47 -21.06
CA LYS A 168 4.97 -8.86 -20.73
C LYS A 168 5.70 -9.58 -19.61
N MET A 169 5.01 -10.10 -18.60
CA MET A 169 5.63 -10.96 -17.60
C MET A 169 6.18 -12.25 -18.24
N ALA A 170 5.42 -12.90 -19.13
CA ALA A 170 5.92 -14.03 -19.90
C ALA A 170 7.18 -13.67 -20.69
N SER A 171 7.17 -12.51 -21.38
CA SER A 171 8.35 -12.01 -22.10
C SER A 171 9.55 -11.81 -21.18
N TYR A 172 9.37 -11.28 -19.97
CA TYR A 172 10.45 -11.07 -19.01
C TYR A 172 11.06 -12.40 -18.57
N GLU A 173 10.21 -13.34 -18.14
CA GLU A 173 10.65 -14.67 -17.71
C GLU A 173 11.33 -15.43 -18.86
N ALA A 174 10.88 -15.23 -20.10
CA ALA A 174 11.50 -15.83 -21.27
C ALA A 174 12.92 -15.33 -21.57
N MET A 175 13.24 -14.09 -21.18
CA MET A 175 14.55 -13.47 -21.42
C MET A 175 15.51 -13.69 -20.25
N PHE A 176 15.00 -13.58 -19.03
CA PHE A 176 15.81 -13.44 -17.82
C PHE A 176 15.47 -14.44 -16.72
N GLY A 177 14.36 -15.16 -16.86
CA GLY A 177 13.83 -16.06 -15.85
C GLY A 177 14.02 -17.53 -16.21
N SER A 178 13.06 -18.35 -15.78
CA SER A 178 13.03 -19.78 -16.06
C SER A 178 11.94 -20.14 -17.05
N PHE A 179 12.15 -21.22 -17.80
CA PHE A 179 11.13 -21.77 -18.69
C PHE A 179 9.85 -22.18 -17.94
N GLU A 180 9.98 -22.62 -16.68
CA GLU A 180 8.85 -22.98 -15.82
C GLU A 180 7.96 -21.76 -15.52
N ASN A 181 8.56 -20.65 -15.11
CA ASN A 181 7.82 -19.41 -14.85
C ASN A 181 7.20 -18.84 -16.13
N TYR A 182 7.93 -18.87 -17.24
CA TYR A 182 7.42 -18.52 -18.56
C TYR A 182 6.16 -19.33 -18.90
N ASN A 183 6.22 -20.65 -18.71
CA ASN A 183 5.09 -21.56 -18.96
C ASN A 183 3.88 -21.22 -18.08
N VAL A 184 4.07 -20.90 -16.80
CA VAL A 184 2.97 -20.46 -15.91
C VAL A 184 2.29 -19.19 -16.46
N HIS A 185 3.07 -18.19 -16.89
CA HIS A 185 2.50 -16.98 -17.48
C HIS A 185 1.79 -17.25 -18.81
N MET A 186 2.34 -18.11 -19.67
CA MET A 186 1.70 -18.46 -20.94
C MET A 186 0.40 -19.24 -20.76
N GLN A 187 0.32 -20.17 -19.81
CA GLN A 187 -0.94 -20.83 -19.46
C GLN A 187 -1.99 -19.83 -18.97
N GLY A 188 -1.59 -18.89 -18.11
CA GLY A 188 -2.44 -17.79 -17.68
C GLY A 188 -2.90 -16.90 -18.84
N LEU A 189 -2.01 -16.62 -19.79
CA LEU A 189 -2.28 -15.79 -20.97
C LEU A 189 -3.30 -16.46 -21.91
N VAL A 190 -3.10 -17.74 -22.23
CA VAL A 190 -4.03 -18.53 -23.04
C VAL A 190 -5.42 -18.55 -22.40
N ARG A 191 -5.49 -18.77 -21.09
CA ARG A 191 -6.76 -18.77 -20.36
C ARG A 191 -7.45 -17.41 -20.41
N ALA A 192 -6.71 -16.32 -20.16
CA ALA A 192 -7.26 -14.97 -20.17
C ALA A 192 -7.79 -14.58 -21.56
N ILE A 193 -7.05 -14.90 -22.63
CA ILE A 193 -7.49 -14.65 -24.00
C ILE A 193 -8.73 -15.48 -24.35
N SER A 194 -8.77 -16.75 -23.92
CA SER A 194 -9.91 -17.64 -24.16
C SER A 194 -11.19 -17.10 -23.51
N LEU A 195 -11.10 -16.65 -22.25
CA LEU A 195 -12.21 -16.04 -21.51
C LEU A 195 -12.72 -14.75 -22.15
N ARG A 196 -11.85 -14.00 -22.85
CA ARG A 196 -12.25 -12.79 -23.59
C ARG A 196 -12.93 -13.09 -24.93
N GLY A 197 -12.91 -14.33 -25.40
CA GLY A 197 -13.46 -14.74 -26.70
C GLY A 197 -12.42 -14.96 -27.80
N GLY A 198 -11.14 -15.06 -27.44
CA GLY A 198 -10.07 -15.47 -28.35
C GLY A 198 -9.21 -14.32 -28.89
N LEU A 199 -8.16 -14.68 -29.62
CA LEU A 199 -7.13 -13.75 -30.10
C LEU A 199 -7.69 -12.60 -30.99
N ALA A 200 -8.73 -12.86 -31.77
CA ALA A 200 -9.34 -11.85 -32.65
C ALA A 200 -10.07 -10.73 -31.89
N THR A 201 -10.39 -10.95 -30.60
CA THR A 201 -11.05 -9.95 -29.74
C THR A 201 -10.08 -8.94 -29.13
N LEU A 202 -8.77 -9.13 -29.35
CA LEU A 202 -7.75 -8.27 -28.77
C LEU A 202 -7.73 -6.88 -29.43
N GLY A 203 -7.64 -5.85 -28.59
CA GLY A 203 -7.75 -4.46 -29.01
C GLY A 203 -6.45 -3.90 -29.58
N LEU A 204 -6.30 -2.57 -29.46
CA LEU A 204 -5.17 -1.82 -30.01
C LEU A 204 -4.98 -2.03 -31.52
N ASN A 205 -6.08 -2.11 -32.27
CA ASN A 205 -6.07 -2.33 -33.73
C ASN A 205 -5.21 -3.55 -34.14
N GLY A 206 -5.33 -4.65 -33.39
CA GLY A 206 -4.58 -5.89 -33.63
C GLY A 206 -3.11 -5.85 -33.20
N LEU A 207 -2.63 -4.75 -32.58
CA LEU A 207 -1.28 -4.69 -32.03
C LEU A 207 -1.09 -5.70 -30.89
N LEU A 208 -2.05 -5.82 -29.96
CA LEU A 208 -1.90 -6.73 -28.83
C LEU A 208 -1.84 -8.19 -29.28
N TYR A 209 -2.66 -8.55 -30.27
CA TYR A 209 -2.56 -9.84 -30.96
C TYR A 209 -1.13 -10.10 -31.46
N ARG A 210 -0.54 -9.14 -32.20
CA ARG A 210 0.81 -9.30 -32.75
C ARG A 210 1.87 -9.41 -31.66
N ILE A 211 1.73 -8.67 -30.56
CA ILE A 211 2.63 -8.77 -29.40
C ILE A 211 2.58 -10.18 -28.80
N VAL A 212 1.39 -10.73 -28.57
CA VAL A 212 1.22 -12.07 -27.98
C VAL A 212 1.85 -13.14 -28.87
N VAL A 213 1.54 -13.12 -30.17
CA VAL A 213 2.10 -14.08 -31.15
C VAL A 213 3.62 -13.94 -31.27
N TRP A 214 4.13 -12.71 -31.20
CA TRP A 214 5.56 -12.44 -31.26
C TRP A 214 6.28 -13.00 -30.03
N ILE A 215 5.72 -12.82 -28.83
CA ILE A 215 6.29 -13.37 -27.60
C ILE A 215 6.34 -14.90 -27.66
N ASP A 216 5.23 -15.55 -28.02
CA ASP A 216 5.13 -17.01 -28.10
C ASP A 216 6.18 -17.60 -29.05
N ARG A 217 6.29 -17.07 -30.27
CA ARG A 217 7.25 -17.56 -31.27
C ARG A 217 8.71 -17.36 -30.86
N ASN A 218 9.05 -16.18 -30.36
CA ASN A 218 10.44 -15.88 -30.02
C ASN A 218 10.87 -16.58 -28.72
N ALA A 219 9.98 -16.72 -27.74
CA ALA A 219 10.26 -17.48 -26.53
C ALA A 219 10.36 -18.99 -26.82
N ALA A 220 9.53 -19.53 -27.70
CA ALA A 220 9.69 -20.92 -28.15
C ALA A 220 11.05 -21.16 -28.81
N PHE A 221 11.50 -20.24 -29.66
CA PHE A 221 12.84 -20.29 -30.25
C PHE A 221 13.95 -20.19 -29.19
N LEU A 222 13.87 -19.22 -28.27
CA LEU A 222 14.88 -19.02 -27.22
C LEU A 222 15.11 -20.25 -26.34
N HIS A 223 14.03 -20.96 -26.02
CA HIS A 223 14.10 -22.14 -25.15
C HIS A 223 14.21 -23.46 -25.94
N GLY A 224 14.31 -23.41 -27.28
CA GLY A 224 14.34 -24.61 -28.12
C GLY A 224 13.04 -25.44 -28.06
N SER A 225 11.90 -24.83 -27.73
CA SER A 225 10.59 -25.49 -27.75
C SER A 225 10.07 -25.60 -29.17
N GLY A 226 9.70 -26.82 -29.58
CA GLY A 226 9.00 -27.09 -30.84
C GLY A 226 7.49 -26.84 -30.80
N THR A 227 6.97 -26.31 -29.70
CA THR A 227 5.53 -26.09 -29.49
C THR A 227 5.23 -24.61 -29.24
N TYR A 228 4.13 -24.15 -29.84
CA TYR A 228 3.58 -22.81 -29.68
C TYR A 228 2.27 -22.87 -28.90
N TYR A 229 2.00 -21.88 -28.07
CA TYR A 229 0.73 -21.76 -27.35
C TYR A 229 -0.42 -21.31 -28.26
N PHE A 230 -0.11 -20.59 -29.35
CA PHE A 230 -1.08 -20.13 -30.34
C PHE A 230 -0.74 -20.67 -31.74
N PRO A 231 -0.90 -22.00 -31.97
CA PRO A 231 -0.59 -22.59 -33.25
C PRO A 231 -1.49 -22.02 -34.36
N GLY A 232 -0.89 -21.68 -35.51
CA GLY A 232 -1.59 -21.12 -36.67
C GLY A 232 -1.85 -19.61 -36.61
N ALA A 233 -1.51 -18.93 -35.51
CA ALA A 233 -1.65 -17.47 -35.42
C ALA A 233 -0.57 -16.75 -36.25
N THR A 234 -0.97 -15.88 -37.19
CA THR A 234 -0.08 -15.12 -38.09
C THR A 234 -0.16 -13.61 -37.86
N PHE A 235 0.92 -12.85 -38.13
CA PHE A 235 0.93 -11.38 -37.98
C PHE A 235 0.08 -10.64 -39.02
N VAL A 236 -0.20 -11.29 -40.15
CA VAL A 236 -1.00 -10.80 -41.28
C VAL A 236 -1.86 -11.97 -41.77
N PRO A 237 -3.14 -11.76 -42.13
CA PRO A 237 -3.93 -12.79 -42.81
C PRO A 237 -3.18 -13.22 -44.09
N ASP A 238 -2.91 -14.52 -44.22
CA ASP A 238 -2.21 -15.14 -45.37
C ASP A 238 -0.72 -14.78 -45.60
N GLY A 239 -0.07 -14.09 -44.66
CA GLY A 239 1.37 -13.81 -44.74
C GLY A 239 2.23 -14.89 -44.09
N SER A 240 3.36 -15.27 -44.71
CA SER A 240 4.40 -16.06 -44.05
C SER A 240 4.97 -15.27 -42.88
N LEU A 241 4.98 -15.86 -41.69
CA LEU A 241 5.56 -15.24 -40.51
C LEU A 241 7.08 -15.12 -40.67
N PRO A 242 7.69 -13.97 -40.31
CA PRO A 242 9.14 -13.87 -40.26
C PRO A 242 9.72 -14.87 -39.26
N ASP A 243 10.96 -15.28 -39.50
CA ASP A 243 11.70 -16.14 -38.59
C ASP A 243 11.80 -15.48 -37.21
N PRO A 244 11.74 -16.26 -36.11
CA PRO A 244 11.98 -15.74 -34.78
C PRO A 244 13.32 -14.99 -34.74
N ASN A 245 13.28 -13.75 -34.29
CA ASN A 245 14.47 -12.94 -34.04
C ASN A 245 14.43 -12.47 -32.59
N PRO A 246 14.97 -13.28 -31.65
CA PRO A 246 14.97 -12.92 -30.26
C PRO A 246 15.92 -11.76 -29.94
N GLY A 247 16.79 -11.31 -30.85
CA GLY A 247 17.62 -10.12 -30.63
C GLY A 247 16.80 -8.85 -30.35
N HIS A 248 15.60 -8.76 -30.91
CA HIS A 248 14.65 -7.68 -30.64
C HIS A 248 14.07 -7.67 -29.21
N PHE A 249 14.12 -8.78 -28.47
CA PHE A 249 13.78 -8.77 -27.04
C PHE A 249 14.71 -7.87 -26.23
N LEU A 250 15.97 -7.77 -26.65
CA LEU A 250 17.03 -7.06 -25.96
C LEU A 250 17.33 -5.68 -26.58
N GLY A 251 16.54 -5.25 -27.57
CA GLY A 251 16.74 -3.98 -28.28
C GLY A 251 17.96 -3.97 -29.21
N GLY A 252 18.49 -5.13 -29.58
CA GLY A 252 19.55 -5.25 -30.56
C GLY A 252 19.00 -5.16 -31.98
N SER A 253 19.49 -4.19 -32.76
CA SER A 253 19.29 -4.07 -34.21
C SER A 253 20.05 -5.13 -34.98
#